data_AF-A0A6I0F771-F1
#
_entry.id   AF-A0A6I0F771-F1
#
_cell.length_a   1.000
_cell.length_b   1.000
_cell.length_c   1.000
_cell.angle_alpha   90.00
_cell.angle_beta   90.00
_cell.angle_gamma   90.00
#
_symmetry.space_group_name_H-M   'P 1'
#
loop_
_entity.id
_entity.type
_entity.pdbx_description
1 polymer ?
#
loop_
_entity_poly.entity_id
_entity_poly.type
_entity_poly.pdbx_seq_one_letter_code
_entity_poly.pdbx_strand_id
1 'polypeptide(L)'
;MLSLLFLILLPIALFIIIALVIAGVKAKTEEGGDELIKKVYIYVVLFATLMMTIGGSVGTFMALADLISPQPYHQSYEDFLRWGNEKRYVGDEFIEEPKLTEEELRARYEAMVIHEQERQMARAKNSLIKSLGWIVIPLPIFLYFQRRLAQEKN
;
A
#
# COMPACT_ATOMS: atom_id res chain seq x y z
N MET A 1 2.56 -15.89 11.35
CA MET A 1 1.68 -15.85 10.16
C MET A 1 2.42 -15.44 8.89
N LEU A 2 3.21 -14.36 8.88
CA LEU A 2 3.98 -13.93 7.70
C LEU A 2 4.93 -15.02 7.15
N SER A 3 5.62 -15.75 8.03
CA SER A 3 6.55 -16.82 7.60
C SER A 3 5.86 -18.02 6.94
N LEU A 4 4.63 -18.34 7.36
CA LEU A 4 3.82 -19.41 6.76
C LEU A 4 3.32 -19.01 5.35
N LEU A 5 2.98 -17.73 5.16
CA LEU A 5 2.61 -17.20 3.84
C LEU A 5 3.79 -17.27 2.87
N PHE A 6 5.00 -16.89 3.30
CA PHE A 6 6.21 -17.01 2.47
C PHE A 6 6.53 -18.46 2.13
N LEU A 7 6.35 -19.39 3.08
CA LEU A 7 6.62 -20.82 2.88
C LEU A 7 5.69 -21.46 1.84
N ILE A 8 4.50 -20.90 1.63
CA ILE A 8 3.51 -21.38 0.65
C ILE A 8 3.63 -20.62 -0.68
N LEU A 9 3.78 -19.30 -0.65
CA LEU A 9 3.83 -18.46 -1.86
C LEU A 9 5.10 -18.67 -2.69
N LEU A 10 6.25 -18.88 -2.02
CA LEU A 10 7.54 -19.05 -2.69
C LEU A 10 7.61 -20.31 -3.57
N PRO A 11 7.21 -21.52 -3.08
CA PRO A 11 7.19 -22.70 -3.94
C PRO A 11 6.13 -22.60 -5.06
N ILE A 12 4.99 -21.94 -4.81
CA ILE A 12 3.97 -21.72 -5.85
C ILE A 12 4.51 -20.82 -6.96
N ALA A 13 5.15 -19.70 -6.61
CA ALA A 13 5.77 -18.81 -7.58
C ALA A 13 6.86 -19.51 -8.39
N LEU A 14 7.70 -20.32 -7.73
CA LEU A 14 8.72 -21.13 -8.39
C LEU A 14 8.10 -22.16 -9.35
N PHE A 15 7.02 -22.81 -8.95
CA PHE A 15 6.31 -23.79 -9.77
C PHE A 15 5.70 -23.14 -11.02
N ILE A 16 5.11 -21.95 -10.90
CA ILE A 16 4.58 -21.17 -12.03
C ILE A 16 5.71 -20.80 -13.00
N ILE A 17 6.86 -20.35 -12.49
CA ILE A 17 8.02 -20.00 -13.32
C ILE A 17 8.54 -21.24 -14.06
N ILE A 18 8.69 -22.37 -13.38
CA ILE A 18 9.14 -23.63 -14.00
C ILE A 18 8.16 -24.09 -15.07
N ALA A 19 6.84 -24.03 -14.80
CA ALA A 19 5.82 -24.39 -15.77
C ALA A 19 5.86 -23.49 -17.01
N LEU A 20 6.07 -22.18 -16.84
CA LEU A 20 6.22 -21.24 -17.96
C LEU A 20 7.48 -21.49 -18.78
N VAL A 21 8.61 -21.83 -18.13
CA VAL A 21 9.86 -22.18 -18.83
C VAL A 21 9.70 -23.46 -19.64
N ILE A 22 9.11 -24.51 -19.05
CA ILE A 22 8.86 -25.78 -19.74
C ILE A 22 7.91 -25.58 -20.93
N ALA A 23 6.83 -24.82 -20.73
CA ALA A 23 5.89 -24.48 -21.80
C ALA A 23 6.56 -23.68 -22.92
N GLY A 24 7.43 -22.72 -22.59
CA GLY A 24 8.15 -21.91 -23.57
C GLY A 24 9.19 -22.70 -24.38
N VAL A 25 9.91 -23.63 -23.74
CA VAL A 25 10.87 -24.51 -24.42
C VAL A 25 10.15 -25.46 -25.38
N LYS A 26 9.02 -26.04 -24.94
CA LYS A 26 8.24 -26.98 -25.75
C LYS A 26 7.50 -26.29 -26.90
N ALA A 27 7.07 -25.03 -26.71
CA ALA A 27 6.45 -24.24 -27.77
C ALA A 27 7.43 -23.96 -28.92
N LYS A 28 8.70 -23.64 -28.65
CA LYS A 28 9.71 -23.35 -29.70
C LYS A 28 9.96 -24.51 -30.68
N THR A 29 9.66 -25.74 -30.29
CA THR A 29 9.88 -26.93 -31.12
C THR A 29 8.71 -27.28 -32.04
N GLU A 30 7.55 -26.64 -31.90
CA GLU A 30 6.35 -26.91 -32.72
C GLU A 30 6.07 -25.74 -33.68
N GLU A 31 5.63 -26.04 -34.92
CA GLU A 31 5.14 -25.02 -35.86
C GLU A 31 3.90 -24.32 -35.26
N GLY A 32 4.04 -23.04 -34.93
CA GLY A 32 3.04 -22.26 -34.16
C GLY A 32 3.50 -21.82 -32.76
N GLY A 33 4.68 -22.26 -32.32
CA GLY A 33 5.31 -21.89 -31.05
C GLY A 33 5.42 -20.40 -30.80
N ASP A 34 5.84 -19.65 -31.83
CA ASP A 34 5.99 -18.19 -31.75
C ASP A 34 4.66 -17.47 -31.49
N GLU A 35 3.56 -17.98 -32.06
CA GLU A 35 2.23 -17.42 -31.83
C GLU A 35 1.74 -17.69 -30.41
N LEU A 36 2.04 -18.88 -29.88
CA LEU A 36 1.71 -19.24 -28.50
C LEU A 36 2.51 -18.39 -27.50
N ILE A 37 3.81 -18.18 -27.75
CA ILE A 37 4.67 -17.30 -26.91
C ILE A 37 4.14 -15.86 -26.91
N LYS A 38 3.74 -15.35 -28.08
CA LYS A 38 3.15 -14.00 -28.19
C LYS A 38 1.85 -13.89 -27.40
N LYS A 39 0.95 -14.88 -27.47
CA LYS A 39 -0.30 -14.90 -26.69
C LYS A 39 -0.02 -14.94 -25.19
N VAL A 40 0.90 -15.81 -24.74
CA VAL A 40 1.31 -15.87 -23.32
C VAL A 40 1.85 -14.53 -22.84
N TYR A 41 2.72 -13.88 -23.63
CA TYR A 41 3.24 -12.56 -23.30
C TYR A 41 2.12 -11.52 -23.12
N ILE A 42 1.17 -11.46 -24.05
CA ILE A 42 0.03 -10.54 -23.96
C ILE A 42 -0.77 -10.81 -22.67
N TYR A 43 -1.08 -12.08 -22.37
CA TYR A 43 -1.82 -12.43 -21.15
C TYR A 43 -1.06 -12.10 -19.87
N VAL A 44 0.26 -12.30 -19.82
CA VAL A 44 1.08 -11.93 -18.65
C VAL A 44 1.07 -10.42 -18.43
N VAL A 45 1.18 -9.62 -19.49
CA VAL A 45 1.11 -8.15 -19.39
C VAL A 45 -0.28 -7.70 -18.94
N LEU A 46 -1.34 -8.27 -19.52
CA LEU A 46 -2.72 -7.98 -19.11
C LEU A 46 -2.98 -8.39 -17.65
N PHE A 47 -2.43 -9.51 -17.21
CA PHE A 47 -2.52 -9.96 -15.83
C PHE A 47 -1.79 -9.02 -14.87
N ALA A 48 -0.56 -8.61 -15.20
CA ALA A 48 0.19 -7.66 -14.37
C ALA A 48 -0.52 -6.32 -14.23
N THR A 49 -1.01 -5.76 -15.34
CA THR A 49 -1.76 -4.50 -15.35
C THR A 49 -3.09 -4.60 -14.59
N LEU A 50 -3.78 -5.76 -14.68
CA LEU A 50 -4.97 -6.04 -13.87
C LEU A 50 -4.64 -6.07 -12.37
N MET A 51 -3.59 -6.77 -11.96
CA MET A 51 -3.17 -6.85 -10.56
C MET A 51 -2.80 -5.47 -10.01
N MET A 52 -2.08 -4.64 -10.78
CA MET A 52 -1.77 -3.26 -10.41
C MET A 52 -3.05 -2.42 -10.22
N THR A 53 -4.01 -2.55 -11.13
CA THR A 53 -5.28 -1.82 -11.08
C THR A 53 -6.12 -2.21 -9.86
N ILE A 54 -6.18 -3.51 -9.54
CA ILE A 54 -6.89 -4.00 -8.34
C ILE A 54 -6.24 -3.43 -7.08
N GLY A 55 -4.90 -3.51 -6.96
CA GLY A 55 -4.17 -2.94 -5.82
C GLY A 55 -4.39 -1.43 -5.67
N GLY A 56 -4.32 -0.69 -6.77
CA GLY A 56 -4.61 0.74 -6.78
C GLY A 56 -6.06 1.07 -6.40
N SER A 57 -7.03 0.26 -6.82
CA SER A 57 -8.45 0.46 -6.51
C SER A 57 -8.74 0.26 -5.02
N VAL A 58 -8.23 -0.82 -4.42
CA VAL A 58 -8.36 -1.07 -2.97
C VAL A 58 -7.70 0.05 -2.18
N GLY A 59 -6.48 0.46 -2.55
CA GLY A 59 -5.78 1.56 -1.88
C GLY A 59 -6.50 2.90 -1.99
N THR A 60 -7.11 3.19 -3.14
CA THR A 60 -7.93 4.39 -3.36
C THR A 60 -9.13 4.40 -2.42
N PHE A 61 -9.84 3.28 -2.29
CA PHE A 61 -10.99 3.17 -1.40
C PHE A 61 -10.58 3.35 0.08
N MET A 62 -9.49 2.70 0.51
CA MET A 62 -8.97 2.86 1.86
C MET A 62 -8.58 4.31 2.16
N ALA A 63 -7.84 4.96 1.25
CA ALA A 63 -7.43 6.34 1.43
C ALA A 63 -8.62 7.32 1.47
N LEU A 64 -9.68 7.07 0.70
CA LEU A 64 -10.92 7.84 0.78
C LEU A 64 -11.65 7.61 2.11
N ALA A 65 -11.70 6.38 2.59
CA ALA A 65 -12.28 6.07 3.89
C ALA A 65 -11.52 6.80 5.01
N ASP A 66 -10.19 6.77 4.99
CA ASP A 66 -9.35 7.48 5.97
C ASP A 66 -9.47 9.01 5.89
N LEU A 67 -9.86 9.55 4.73
CA LEU A 67 -10.09 10.99 4.55
C LEU A 67 -11.47 11.42 5.11
N ILE A 68 -12.50 10.58 4.92
CA ILE A 68 -13.87 10.87 5.37
C ILE A 68 -14.04 10.55 6.87
N SER A 69 -13.42 9.47 7.32
CA SER A 69 -13.50 8.96 8.68
C SER A 69 -12.09 8.64 9.19
N PRO A 70 -11.27 9.66 9.48
CA PRO A 70 -9.95 9.44 10.04
C PRO A 70 -10.04 8.66 11.36
N GLN A 71 -9.09 7.75 11.58
CA GLN A 71 -9.05 6.94 12.79
C GLN A 71 -9.02 7.84 14.03
N PRO A 72 -9.90 7.60 15.02
CA PRO A 72 -9.96 8.44 16.21
C PRO A 72 -8.67 8.35 17.02
N TYR A 73 -8.26 9.48 17.60
CA TYR A 73 -7.13 9.51 18.50
C TYR A 73 -7.48 8.77 19.80
N HIS A 74 -6.75 7.70 20.10
CA HIS A 74 -7.09 6.78 21.20
C HIS A 74 -6.44 7.13 22.54
N GLN A 75 -5.55 8.13 22.60
CA GLN A 75 -4.92 8.50 23.86
C GLN A 75 -5.85 9.43 24.65
N SER A 76 -6.16 9.05 25.89
CA SER A 76 -6.96 9.88 26.78
C SER A 76 -6.14 11.05 27.32
N TYR A 77 -6.80 12.10 27.80
CA TYR A 77 -6.13 13.21 28.47
C TYR A 77 -5.34 12.74 29.71
N GLU A 78 -5.85 11.74 30.43
CA GLU A 78 -5.15 11.15 31.57
C GLU A 78 -3.83 10.46 31.17
N ASP A 79 -3.82 9.77 30.03
CA ASP A 79 -2.61 9.15 29.50
C ASP A 79 -1.61 10.20 29.00
N PHE A 80 -2.09 11.30 28.42
CA PHE A 80 -1.24 12.45 28.04
C PHE A 80 -0.54 13.07 29.25
N LEU A 81 -1.27 13.26 30.36
CA LEU A 81 -0.70 13.76 31.61
C LEU A 81 0.34 12.80 32.21
N ARG A 82 0.16 11.48 32.05
CA ARG A 82 1.13 10.49 32.54
C ARG A 82 2.45 10.56 31.78
N TRP A 83 2.43 10.80 30.47
CA TRP A 83 3.66 10.93 29.66
C TRP A 83 4.32 12.31 29.78
N GLY A 84 3.54 13.38 29.99
CA GLY A 84 4.08 14.73 30.18
C GLY A 84 4.79 14.96 31.54
N ASN A 85 4.52 14.12 32.53
CA ASN A 85 5.10 14.21 33.88
C ASN A 85 6.28 13.25 34.11
N GLU A 86 6.80 12.60 33.05
CA GLU A 86 8.02 11.82 33.17
C GLU A 86 9.20 12.76 33.47
N LYS A 87 9.67 12.68 34.71
CA LYS A 87 10.81 13.43 35.22
C LYS A 87 12.01 13.26 34.28
N ARG A 88 12.41 14.34 33.62
CA ARG A 88 13.57 14.33 32.74
C ARG A 88 14.84 14.50 33.57
N TYR A 89 15.56 13.40 33.76
CA TYR A 89 16.89 13.43 34.38
C TYR A 89 17.92 13.85 33.33
N VAL A 90 18.67 14.91 33.60
CA VAL A 90 19.83 15.31 32.80
C VAL A 90 21.05 15.17 33.71
N GLY A 91 21.72 14.03 33.65
CA GLY A 91 22.76 13.66 34.62
C GLY A 91 22.16 13.30 36.00
N ASP A 92 22.82 13.72 37.08
CA ASP A 92 22.39 13.50 38.48
C ASP A 92 21.47 14.62 39.02
N GLU A 93 21.19 15.67 38.24
CA GLU A 93 20.35 16.79 38.66
C GLU A 93 18.90 16.64 38.20
N PHE A 94 17.98 16.85 39.14
CA PHE A 94 16.55 16.90 38.87
C PHE A 94 16.19 18.28 38.33
N ILE A 95 15.85 18.35 37.04
CA ILE A 95 15.29 19.56 36.44
C ILE A 95 13.78 19.48 36.59
N GLU A 96 13.24 20.26 37.53
CA GLU A 96 11.79 20.42 37.68
C GLU A 96 11.32 21.33 36.53
N GLU A 97 10.77 20.75 35.46
CA GLU A 97 10.11 21.53 34.42
C GLU A 97 8.97 22.35 35.07
N PRO A 98 8.78 23.62 34.66
CA PRO A 98 7.72 24.45 35.22
C PRO A 98 6.38 23.75 35.05
N LYS A 99 5.69 23.49 36.18
CA LYS A 99 4.33 22.93 36.19
C LYS A 99 3.42 23.86 35.39
N LEU A 100 3.13 23.46 34.16
CA LEU A 100 2.14 24.11 33.31
C LEU A 100 0.81 24.15 34.05
N THR A 101 0.06 25.22 33.82
CA THR A 101 -1.31 25.33 34.33
C THR A 101 -2.20 24.27 33.68
N GLU A 102 -3.30 23.88 34.33
CA GLU A 102 -4.25 22.91 33.75
C GLU A 102 -4.81 23.37 32.41
N GLU A 103 -5.00 24.68 32.23
CA GLU A 103 -5.45 25.29 30.99
C GLU A 103 -4.43 25.12 29.86
N GLU A 104 -3.15 25.34 30.13
CA GLU A 104 -2.06 25.14 29.16
C GLU A 104 -1.89 23.66 28.80
N LEU A 105 -2.07 22.74 29.75
CA LEU A 105 -2.00 21.30 29.50
C LEU A 105 -3.15 20.83 28.61
N ARG A 106 -4.36 21.32 28.84
CA ARG A 106 -5.52 21.01 27.99
C ARG A 106 -5.34 21.58 26.59
N ALA A 107 -4.87 22.83 26.47
CA ALA A 107 -4.60 23.44 25.18
C ALA A 107 -3.55 22.67 24.37
N ARG A 108 -2.50 22.16 25.02
CA ARG A 108 -1.48 21.31 24.38
C ARG A 108 -2.06 19.97 23.91
N TYR A 109 -2.91 19.34 24.72
CA TYR A 109 -3.57 18.10 24.35
C TYR A 109 -4.48 18.30 23.13
N GLU A 110 -5.32 19.34 23.13
CA GLU A 110 -6.20 19.65 22.00
C GLU A 110 -5.41 19.94 20.72
N ALA A 111 -4.34 20.73 20.82
CA ALA A 111 -3.43 20.99 19.70
C ALA A 111 -2.78 19.70 19.16
N MET A 112 -2.41 18.78 20.05
CA MET A 112 -1.86 17.47 19.67
C MET A 112 -2.89 16.62 18.92
N VAL A 113 -4.13 16.54 19.42
CA VAL A 113 -5.22 15.80 18.77
C VAL A 113 -5.49 16.34 17.37
N ILE A 114 -5.59 17.67 17.23
CA ILE A 114 -5.79 18.34 15.94
C ILE A 114 -4.63 18.02 14.98
N HIS A 115 -3.39 18.16 15.44
CA HIS A 115 -2.22 17.89 14.62
C HIS A 115 -2.13 16.42 14.17
N GLU A 116 -2.54 15.46 15.02
CA GLU A 116 -2.62 14.06 14.61
C GLU A 116 -3.65 13.85 13.51
N GLN A 117 -4.84 14.43 13.65
CA GLN A 117 -5.90 14.35 12.64
C GLN A 117 -5.43 14.94 11.31
N GLU A 118 -4.85 16.13 11.32
CA GLU A 118 -4.30 16.77 10.12
C GLU A 118 -3.23 15.89 9.46
N ARG A 119 -2.36 15.28 10.25
CA ARG A 119 -1.33 14.35 9.75
C ARG A 119 -1.93 13.09 9.14
N GLN A 120 -2.99 12.54 9.73
CA GLN A 120 -3.71 11.40 9.14
C GLN A 120 -4.35 11.78 7.81
N MET A 121 -5.02 12.92 7.74
CA MET A 121 -5.62 13.43 6.50
C MET A 121 -4.56 13.68 5.41
N ALA A 122 -3.40 14.26 5.77
CA ALA A 122 -2.30 14.47 4.84
C ALA A 122 -1.73 13.14 4.30
N ARG A 123 -1.59 12.13 5.18
CA ARG A 123 -1.17 10.78 4.78
C ARG A 123 -2.20 10.13 3.85
N ALA A 124 -3.49 10.23 4.17
CA ALA A 124 -4.58 9.72 3.35
C ALA A 124 -4.58 10.36 1.95
N LYS A 125 -4.42 11.69 1.85
CA LYS A 125 -4.28 12.39 0.56
C LYS A 125 -3.10 11.88 -0.27
N ASN A 126 -1.93 11.73 0.35
CA ASN A 126 -0.75 11.20 -0.34
C ASN A 126 -0.96 9.75 -0.81
N SER A 127 -1.57 8.92 0.04
CA SER A 127 -1.92 7.54 -0.30
C SER A 127 -2.88 7.49 -1.48
N LEU A 128 -3.91 8.35 -1.48
CA LEU A 128 -4.88 8.46 -2.57
C LEU A 128 -4.21 8.75 -3.91
N ILE A 129 -3.32 9.74 -3.97
CA ILE A 129 -2.58 10.10 -5.18
C ILE A 129 -1.74 8.92 -5.67
N LYS A 130 -1.02 8.25 -4.76
CA LYS A 130 -0.21 7.08 -5.09
C LYS A 130 -1.07 5.95 -5.65
N SER A 131 -2.16 5.62 -4.98
CA SER A 131 -3.09 4.57 -5.39
C SER A 131 -3.75 4.85 -6.74
N LEU A 132 -4.11 6.10 -7.03
CA LEU A 132 -4.56 6.50 -8.37
C LEU A 132 -3.46 6.34 -9.41
N GLY A 133 -2.20 6.65 -9.08
CA GLY A 133 -1.06 6.38 -9.95
C GLY A 133 -0.94 4.90 -10.34
N TRP A 134 -1.19 3.98 -9.40
CA TRP A 134 -1.23 2.53 -9.66
C TRP A 134 -2.36 2.09 -10.60
N ILE A 135 -3.40 2.89 -10.80
CA ILE A 135 -4.48 2.65 -11.75
C ILE A 135 -4.18 3.30 -13.10
N VAL A 136 -3.77 4.57 -13.08
CA VAL A 136 -3.61 5.39 -14.28
C VAL A 136 -2.41 4.94 -15.13
N ILE A 137 -1.29 4.55 -14.50
CA ILE A 137 -0.08 4.12 -15.21
C ILE A 137 -0.28 2.84 -16.05
N PRO A 138 -0.88 1.75 -15.52
CA PRO A 138 -1.08 0.53 -16.31
C PRO A 138 -2.19 0.65 -17.36
N LEU A 139 -3.11 1.62 -17.24
CA LEU A 139 -4.29 1.72 -18.09
C LEU A 139 -3.96 1.85 -19.60
N PRO A 140 -3.04 2.74 -20.05
CA PRO A 140 -2.65 2.81 -21.46
C PRO A 140 -2.09 1.48 -22.00
N ILE A 141 -1.29 0.79 -21.18
CA ILE A 141 -0.69 -0.50 -21.54
C ILE A 141 -1.80 -1.55 -21.68
N PHE A 142 -2.71 -1.62 -20.71
CA PHE A 142 -3.86 -2.52 -20.73
C PHE A 142 -4.72 -2.30 -21.98
N LEU A 143 -5.10 -1.05 -22.29
CA LEU A 143 -5.90 -0.72 -23.46
C LEU A 143 -5.20 -1.11 -24.77
N TYR A 144 -3.89 -0.89 -24.88
CA TYR A 144 -3.12 -1.28 -26.05
C TYR A 144 -3.15 -2.81 -26.26
N PHE A 145 -2.83 -3.58 -25.22
CA PHE A 145 -2.76 -5.03 -25.32
C PHE A 145 -4.15 -5.68 -25.43
N GLN A 146 -5.18 -5.10 -24.82
CA GLN A 146 -6.57 -5.56 -24.96
C GLN A 146 -7.05 -5.38 -26.40
N ARG A 147 -6.78 -4.22 -27.02
CA ARG A 147 -7.13 -3.98 -28.44
C ARG A 147 -6.41 -4.96 -29.36
N ARG A 148 -5.13 -5.20 -29.13
CA ARG A 148 -4.34 -6.16 -29.92
C ARG A 148 -4.90 -7.57 -29.83
N LEU A 149 -5.28 -8.02 -28.63
CA LEU A 149 -5.91 -9.33 -28.43
C LEU A 149 -7.27 -9.43 -29.14
N ALA A 150 -8.07 -8.36 -29.14
CA ALA A 150 -9.37 -8.33 -29.82
C ALA A 150 -9.24 -8.38 -31.36
N GLN A 151 -8.14 -7.84 -31.91
CA GLN A 151 -7.86 -7.89 -33.35
C GLN A 151 -7.37 -9.26 -33.82
N GLU A 152 -6.69 -10.04 -32.97
CA GLU A 152 -6.29 -11.42 -33.31
C GLU A 152 -7.44 -12.43 -33.26
N LYS A 153 -8.58 -12.05 -32.69
CA LYS A 153 -9.74 -12.94 -32.49
C LYS A 153 -10.82 -12.77 -33.58
N ASN A 154 -10.70 -11.75 -34.44
CA ASN A 154 -11.56 -11.48 -35.60
C ASN A 154 -10.79 -11.75 -36.89
#